data_AF-A0A0L0SDW4-F1
#
_entry.id   AF-A0A0L0SDW4-F1
#
_cell.length_a   1.000
_cell.length_b   1.000
_cell.length_c   1.000
_cell.angle_alpha   90.00
_cell.angle_beta   90.00
_cell.angle_gamma   90.00
#
_symmetry.space_group_name_H-M   'P 1'
#
loop_
_entity.id
_entity.type
_entity.pdbx_description
1 polymer ?
#
loop_
_entity_poly.entity_id
_entity_poly.type
_entity_poly.pdbx_seq_one_letter_code
_entity_poly.pdbx_strand_id
1 'polypeptide(L)' 'MQKICGAADLRAPGIIGDIPPVQPGDIVGISLSRNPRLVLALGVAQMSGEAMGRERKGKAVKVIHYVGDTLWENRS' A
#
# COMPACT_ATOMS: atom_id res chain seq x y z
N MET A 1 -5.76 4.56 -12.23
CA MET A 1 -5.02 4.79 -10.98
C MET A 1 -4.73 6.28 -10.85
N GLN A 2 -5.78 7.09 -10.64
CA GLN A 2 -5.62 8.51 -10.34
C GLN A 2 -5.69 8.63 -8.81
N LYS A 3 -4.69 9.27 -8.20
CA LYS A 3 -4.55 9.57 -6.76
C LYS A 3 -4.03 8.44 -5.87
N ILE A 4 -2.79 8.01 -6.08
CA ILE A 4 -1.84 7.93 -4.95
C ILE A 4 -1.01 9.21 -5.05
N CYS A 5 -1.65 10.36 -4.80
CA CYS A 5 -0.99 11.66 -4.78
C CYS A 5 -1.31 12.28 -3.43
N GLY A 6 -0.32 12.31 -2.55
CA GLY A 6 -0.38 12.91 -1.22
C GLY A 6 -0.92 11.96 -0.16
N ALA A 7 -0.03 11.35 0.62
CA ALA A 7 -0.27 10.80 1.96
C ALA A 7 -1.62 10.05 2.16
N ALA A 8 -2.11 9.37 1.12
CA ALA A 8 -3.43 8.77 1.12
C ALA A 8 -3.29 7.32 1.58
N ASP A 9 -3.91 6.99 2.70
CA ASP A 9 -4.02 5.60 3.15
C ASP A 9 -4.60 4.73 2.02
N LEU A 10 -3.96 3.59 1.74
CA LEU A 10 -4.50 2.61 0.82
C LEU A 10 -5.72 1.98 1.49
N ARG A 11 -6.89 2.11 0.87
CA ARG A 11 -8.15 1.56 1.38
C ARG A 11 -8.40 0.18 0.79
N ALA A 12 -9.04 -0.69 1.57
CA ALA A 12 -9.30 -2.08 1.20
C ALA A 12 -9.94 -2.26 -0.21
N PRO A 13 -10.91 -1.43 -0.67
CA PRO A 13 -11.48 -1.57 -2.02
C PRO A 13 -10.49 -1.39 -3.18
N GLY A 14 -9.34 -0.73 -2.94
CA GLY A 14 -8.31 -0.51 -3.95
C GLY A 14 -7.28 -1.65 -4.04
N ILE A 15 -7.36 -2.65 -3.15
CA ILE A 15 -6.42 -3.77 -3.10
C ILE A 15 -7.00 -4.93 -3.92
N ILE A 16 -6.25 -5.38 -4.92
CA ILE A 16 -6.66 -6.41 -5.87
C ILE A 16 -5.48 -7.36 -6.08
N GLY A 17 -5.76 -8.66 -6.12
CA GLY A 17 -4.77 -9.70 -6.43
C GLY A 17 -4.48 -10.61 -5.24
N ASP A 18 -3.38 -11.34 -5.34
CA ASP A 18 -2.91 -12.22 -4.28
C ASP A 18 -2.24 -11.40 -3.18
N ILE A 19 -2.78 -11.47 -1.97
CA ILE A 19 -2.32 -10.69 -0.82
C ILE A 19 -1.58 -11.65 0.10
N PRO A 20 -0.28 -11.43 0.39
CA PRO A 20 0.48 -12.26 1.31
C PRO A 20 -0.18 -12.31 2.70
N PRO A 21 0.16 -13.31 3.53
CA PRO A 21 -0.29 -13.37 4.92
C PRO A 21 0.40 -12.29 5.76
N VAL A 22 -0.10 -11.06 5.63
CA VAL A 22 0.34 -9.86 6.34
C VAL A 22 -0.47 -9.71 7.63
N GLN A 23 0.16 -9.23 8.69
CA GLN A 23 -0.47 -8.84 9.95
C GLN A 23 -0.49 -7.32 10.16
N PRO A 24 -1.45 -6.79 10.92
CA PRO A 24 -1.41 -5.38 11.33
C PRO A 24 -0.07 -5.04 12.01
N GLY A 25 0.55 -3.94 11.60
CA GLY A 25 1.87 -3.50 12.08
C GLY A 25 3.04 -3.88 11.17
N ASP A 26 2.86 -4.84 10.25
CA ASP A 26 3.91 -5.22 9.31
C ASP A 26 4.22 -4.09 8.32
N ILE A 27 5.50 -3.98 7.94
CA ILE A 27 5.93 -3.13 6.82
C ILE A 27 5.63 -3.86 5.52
N VAL A 28 4.90 -3.20 4.62
CA VAL A 28 4.47 -3.77 3.34
C VAL A 28 4.86 -2.89 2.16
N GLY A 29 5.19 -3.54 1.05
CA GLY A 29 5.33 -2.89 -0.26
C GLY A 29 4.00 -2.87 -1.00
N ILE A 30 3.68 -1.74 -1.61
CA ILE A 30 2.50 -1.55 -2.45
C ILE A 30 2.98 -1.49 -3.90
N SER A 31 2.55 -2.45 -4.70
CA SER A 31 2.90 -2.58 -6.12
C SER A 31 1.65 -2.57 -7.00
N LEU A 32 1.87 -2.50 -8.31
CA LEU A 32 0.79 -2.70 -9.28
C LEU A 32 0.50 -4.18 -9.42
N SER A 33 -0.78 -4.58 -9.44
CA SER A 33 -1.16 -5.98 -9.65
C SER A 33 -0.56 -6.57 -10.94
N ARG A 34 -0.45 -5.77 -12.00
CA ARG A 34 0.18 -6.18 -13.28
C ARG A 34 1.70 -6.32 -13.23
N ASN A 35 2.36 -5.75 -12.22
CA ASN A 35 3.81 -5.86 -12.05
C ASN A 35 4.19 -5.84 -10.56
N PRO A 36 4.10 -6.99 -9.87
CA PRO A 36 4.35 -7.09 -8.44
C PRO A 36 5.78 -6.71 -8.02
N ARG A 37 6.74 -6.75 -8.96
CA ARG A 37 8.14 -6.40 -8.73
C ARG A 37 8.37 -4.88 -8.67
N LEU A 38 7.45 -4.09 -9.20
CA LEU A 38 7.53 -2.63 -9.18
C LEU A 38 6.76 -2.09 -7.97
N VAL A 39 7.46 -1.93 -6.85
CA VAL A 39 6.93 -1.31 -5.64
C VAL A 39 6.93 0.21 -5.80
N LEU A 40 5.77 0.83 -5.64
CA LEU A 40 5.56 2.27 -5.81
C LEU A 40 5.40 3.01 -4.47
N ALA A 41 5.09 2.29 -3.40
CA ALA A 41 4.99 2.84 -2.06
C ALA A 41 5.31 1.80 -0.99
N LEU A 42 5.71 2.28 0.17
CA LEU A 42 5.87 1.51 1.41
C LEU A 42 4.84 2.00 2.43
N GLY A 43 4.38 1.08 3.27
CA GLY A 43 3.42 1.41 4.31
C GLY A 43 3.41 0.42 5.45
N VAL A 44 2.61 0.74 6.46
CA VAL A 44 2.35 -0.13 7.61
C VAL A 44 0.95 -0.70 7.48
N ALA A 45 0.83 -2.02 7.52
CA ALA A 45 -0.46 -2.69 7.48
C ALA A 45 -1.34 -2.29 8.68
N GLN A 46 -2.61 -2.02 8.41
CA GLN A 46 -3.61 -1.64 9.42
C GLN A 46 -4.68 -2.75 9.61
N MET A 47 -4.67 -3.77 8.76
CA MET A 47 -5.49 -4.97 8.86
C MET A 47 -4.70 -6.17 8.30
N SER A 48 -5.16 -7.40 8.55
CA SER A 48 -4.52 -8.59 8.00
C SER A 48 -4.74 -8.71 6.49
N GLY A 49 -3.88 -9.45 5.79
CA GLY A 49 -4.02 -9.69 4.35
C GLY A 49 -5.37 -10.32 3.97
N GLU A 50 -5.88 -11.23 4.81
CA GLU A 50 -7.21 -11.83 4.65
C GLU A 50 -8.32 -10.77 4.71
N ALA A 51 -8.24 -9.85 5.69
CA ALA A 51 -9.18 -8.74 5.81
C ALA A 51 -9.09 -7.78 4.62
N MET A 52 -7.87 -7.49 4.12
CA MET A 52 -7.69 -6.63 2.94
C MET A 52 -8.41 -7.16 1.70
N GLY A 53 -8.46 -8.49 1.51
CA GLY A 53 -9.14 -9.11 0.36
C GLY A 53 -10.66 -9.22 0.52
N ARG A 54 -11.14 -9.38 1.76
CA ARG A 54 -12.58 -9.58 2.05
C ARG A 54 -13.33 -8.28 2.29
N GLU A 55 -12.74 -7.37 3.05
CA GLU A 55 -13.41 -6.15 3.49
C GLU A 55 -13.57 -5.15 2.33
N ARG A 56 -14.67 -4.40 2.36
CA ARG A 56 -14.98 -3.33 1.37
C ARG A 56 -14.93 -1.93 1.99
N LYS A 57 -14.42 -1.83 3.22
CA LYS A 57 -14.30 -0.59 3.99
C LYS A 57 -13.05 -0.65 4.86
N GLY A 58 -12.64 0.51 5.39
CA GLY A 58 -11.48 0.63 6.26
C GLY A 58 -10.17 1.00 5.55
N LYS A 59 -9.23 1.48 6.36
CA LYS A 59 -7.86 1.80 5.95
C LYS A 59 -7.04 0.52 6.03
N ALA A 60 -6.49 0.06 4.91
CA ALA A 60 -5.77 -1.21 4.85
C ALA A 60 -4.27 -1.02 5.07
N VAL A 61 -3.67 0.02 4.50
CA VAL A 61 -2.25 0.34 4.68
C VAL A 61 -2.09 1.84 4.89
N LYS A 62 -1.36 2.22 5.94
CA LYS A 62 -0.90 3.59 6.16
C LYS A 62 0.39 3.80 5.37
N VAL A 63 0.36 4.64 4.34
CA VAL A 63 1.53 4.92 3.50
C VAL A 63 2.55 5.76 4.28
N ILE A 64 3.82 5.34 4.27
CA ILE A 64 4.93 6.04 4.94
C ILE A 64 5.95 6.61 3.96
N HIS A 65 6.04 6.04 2.75
CA HIS A 65 6.92 6.52 1.69
C HIS A 65 6.35 6.14 0.33
N TYR A 66 6.55 6.98 -0.68
CA TYR A 66 6.16 6.67 -2.06
C TYR A 66 7.09 7.31 -3.09
N VAL A 67 7.09 6.74 -4.29
CA VAL A 67 7.83 7.29 -5.44
C VAL A 67 7.34 8.70 -5.73
N GLY A 68 8.25 9.67 -5.68
CA GLY A 68 7.98 11.10 -5.90
C GLY A 68 7.60 11.88 -4.64
N ASP A 69 7.74 11.32 -3.44
CA ASP A 69 7.67 12.12 -2.22
C ASP A 69 8.99 12.88 -1.94
N THR A 70 8.99 13.73 -0.92
CA THR A 70 10.15 14.56 -0.56
C THR A 70 11.39 13.73 -0.25
N LEU A 71 11.26 12.54 0.34
CA LEU A 71 12.40 11.65 0.58
C LEU A 71 12.89 11.03 -0.73
N TRP A 72 11.98 10.71 -1.64
CA TRP A 72 12.30 10.21 -2.97
C TRP A 72 13.01 11.26 -3.82
N GLU A 73 12.68 12.54 -3.71
CA GLU A 73 13.30 13.61 -4.50
C GLU A 73 14.67 14.02 -3.93
N ASN A 74 14.83 13.98 -2.61
CA ASN A 74 16.09 14.29 -1.92
C ASN A 74 17.06 13.09 -1.91
N ARG A 75 17.25 12.43 -3.06
CA ARG A 75 18.35 11.46 -3.24
C ARG A 75 19.64 12.27 -3.42
N SER A 76 20.46 12.35 -2.38
CA SER A 76 21.86 12.79 -2.50
C SER A 76 22.67 11.82 -3.35
#